data_AF-A0A4Y1ZHV4-F1
#
_entry.id   AF-A0A4Y1ZHV4-F1
#
_cell.length_a   1.000
_cell.length_b   1.000
_cell.length_c   1.000
_cell.angle_alpha   90.00
_cell.angle_beta   90.00
_cell.angle_gamma   90.00
#
_symmetry.space_group_name_H-M   'P 1'
#
loop_
_entity.id
_entity.type
_entity.pdbx_description
1 polymer ?
#
loop_
_entity_poly.entity_id
_entity_poly.type
_entity_poly.pdbx_seq_one_letter_code
_entity_poly.pdbx_strand_id
1 'polypeptide(L)'
;MSMQLKNLPFDAEAITNFTKNRNEPKWFSEIRLKGLALAEELPLPTPEKTRIADWNFTKFNVQTESDAVDQLSDLPEEISTLMGKGDQVGNVLIHVNNSAVFDHLSQNLKDQGVIYTDLATAVREHSDCSQTIISRQPPLINTN
;
A
#
# COMPACT_ATOMS: atom_id res chain seq x y z
N MET A 1 16.14 13.52 23.76
CA MET A 1 16.54 12.14 23.38
C MET A 1 15.97 11.88 22.00
N SER A 2 16.82 11.52 21.03
CA SER A 2 16.35 11.18 19.67
C SER A 2 15.55 9.89 19.72
N MET A 3 14.30 9.92 19.24
CA MET A 3 13.48 8.72 19.10
C MET A 3 13.94 8.01 17.83
N GLN A 4 14.53 6.82 17.93
CA GLN A 4 14.96 6.03 16.78
C GLN A 4 14.06 4.80 16.66
N LEU A 5 13.72 4.43 15.42
CA LEU A 5 13.13 3.14 15.10
C LEU A 5 14.18 2.05 15.39
N LYS A 6 13.94 1.20 16.39
CA LYS A 6 14.85 0.11 16.76
C LYS A 6 14.20 -1.23 16.48
N ASN A 7 14.92 -2.09 15.76
CA ASN A 7 14.57 -3.50 15.48
C ASN A 7 13.33 -3.65 14.60
N LEU A 8 13.46 -3.34 13.30
CA LEU A 8 12.44 -3.67 12.31
C LEU A 8 12.25 -5.21 12.23
N PRO A 9 11.03 -5.71 11.98
CA PRO A 9 10.75 -7.15 11.92
C PRO A 9 11.17 -7.80 10.59
N PHE A 10 11.83 -7.05 9.70
CA PHE A 10 12.28 -7.49 8.38
C PHE A 10 13.61 -6.83 8.04
N ASP A 11 14.38 -7.48 7.18
CA ASP A 11 15.68 -7.02 6.69
C ASP A 11 15.68 -6.86 5.15
N ALA A 12 16.84 -6.52 4.60
CA ALA A 12 17.02 -6.35 3.16
C ALA A 12 16.76 -7.64 2.38
N GLU A 13 17.05 -8.81 2.95
CA GLU A 13 16.81 -10.11 2.32
C GLU A 13 15.32 -10.40 2.23
N ALA A 14 14.56 -10.17 3.31
CA ALA A 14 13.12 -10.30 3.34
C ALA A 14 12.43 -9.39 2.30
N ILE A 15 12.86 -8.14 2.17
CA ILE A 15 12.36 -7.21 1.14
C ILE A 15 12.71 -7.73 -0.27
N THR A 16 13.93 -8.21 -0.47
CA THR A 16 14.36 -8.74 -1.76
C THR A 16 13.54 -9.97 -2.17
N ASN A 17 13.26 -10.88 -1.24
CA ASN A 17 12.43 -12.05 -1.50
C ASN A 17 10.96 -11.66 -1.76
N PHE A 18 10.43 -10.70 -1.00
CA PHE A 18 9.08 -10.17 -1.20
C PHE A 18 8.89 -9.56 -2.59
N THR A 19 9.83 -8.71 -3.02
CA THR A 19 9.77 -8.04 -4.34
C THR A 19 9.89 -9.04 -5.50
N LYS A 20 10.76 -10.06 -5.36
CA LYS A 20 10.89 -11.16 -6.33
C LYS A 20 9.60 -11.98 -6.45
N ASN A 21 8.98 -12.34 -5.32
CA ASN A 21 7.75 -13.13 -5.33
C ASN A 21 6.59 -12.39 -6.03
N ARG A 22 6.55 -11.06 -5.93
CA ARG A 22 5.54 -10.21 -6.60
C ARG A 22 5.90 -9.82 -8.03
N ASN A 23 7.06 -10.26 -8.53
CA ASN A 23 7.58 -9.93 -9.85
C ASN A 23 7.62 -8.40 -10.10
N GLU A 24 8.03 -7.65 -9.07
CA GLU A 24 8.12 -6.19 -9.12
C GLU A 24 9.29 -5.72 -10.01
N PRO A 25 9.16 -4.57 -10.70
CA PRO A 25 10.24 -3.98 -11.47
C PRO A 25 11.37 -3.49 -10.57
N LYS A 26 12.59 -3.51 -11.11
CA LYS A 26 13.83 -3.22 -10.37
C LYS A 26 13.83 -1.84 -9.68
N TRP A 27 13.27 -0.82 -10.32
CA TRP A 27 13.24 0.52 -9.73
C TRP A 27 12.41 0.56 -8.44
N PHE A 28 11.38 -0.28 -8.31
CA PHE A 28 10.52 -0.29 -7.14
C PHE A 28 11.15 -1.08 -5.98
N SER A 29 11.86 -2.17 -6.28
CA SER A 29 12.66 -2.87 -5.27
C SER A 29 13.79 -1.98 -4.74
N GLU A 30 14.44 -1.19 -5.58
CA GLU A 30 15.44 -0.20 -5.18
C GLU A 30 14.85 0.88 -4.25
N ILE A 31 13.64 1.39 -4.54
CA ILE A 31 12.95 2.34 -3.65
C ILE A 31 12.67 1.72 -2.27
N ARG A 32 12.23 0.47 -2.22
CA ARG A 32 11.96 -0.22 -0.95
C ARG A 32 13.22 -0.40 -0.11
N LEU A 33 14.33 -0.81 -0.74
CA LEU A 33 15.62 -0.95 -0.06
C LEU A 33 16.17 0.39 0.43
N LYS A 34 16.00 1.45 -0.37
CA LYS A 34 16.33 2.82 0.07
C LYS A 34 15.47 3.24 1.26
N GLY A 35 14.17 2.89 1.25
CA GLY A 35 13.26 3.14 2.36
C GLY A 35 13.68 2.43 3.65
N LEU A 36 14.15 1.18 3.56
CA LEU A 36 14.70 0.44 4.70
C LEU A 36 15.93 1.15 5.29
N ALA A 37 16.90 1.51 4.45
CA ALA A 37 18.10 2.22 4.90
C ALA A 37 17.76 3.55 5.59
N LEU A 38 16.83 4.31 5.02
CA LEU A 38 16.36 5.57 5.63
C LEU A 38 15.59 5.35 6.93
N ALA A 39 14.82 4.26 7.05
CA ALA A 39 14.08 3.95 8.28
C ALA A 39 15.00 3.61 9.46
N GLU A 40 16.18 3.04 9.18
CA GLU A 40 17.20 2.75 10.19
C GLU A 40 18.02 3.99 10.57
N GLU A 41 18.26 4.89 9.62
CA GLU A 41 19.07 6.10 9.83
C GLU A 41 18.27 7.25 10.46
N LEU A 42 17.03 7.46 10.01
CA LEU A 42 16.25 8.65 10.37
C LEU A 42 15.61 8.50 11.76
N PRO A 43 15.64 9.57 12.58
CA PRO A 43 14.86 9.60 13.80
C PRO A 43 13.36 9.66 13.48
N LEU A 44 12.54 9.12 14.39
CA LEU A 44 11.11 9.33 14.38
C LEU A 44 10.79 10.82 14.47
N PRO A 45 9.75 11.30 13.77
CA PRO A 45 9.33 12.69 13.87
C PRO A 45 8.84 13.01 15.28
N THR A 46 8.87 14.28 15.65
CA THR A 46 8.34 14.78 16.92
C THR A 46 7.13 15.68 16.66
N PRO A 47 5.91 15.12 16.50
CA PRO A 47 4.72 15.93 16.30
C PRO A 47 4.43 16.80 17.53
N GLU A 48 3.97 18.03 17.33
CA GLU A 48 3.69 18.96 18.43
C GLU A 48 2.56 18.50 19.37
N LYS A 49 1.49 17.93 18.79
CA LYS A 49 0.23 17.64 19.50
C LYS A 49 0.04 16.17 19.87
N THR A 50 0.93 15.28 19.40
CA THR A 50 0.76 13.83 19.55
C THR A 50 2.08 13.18 19.94
N ARG A 51 2.12 12.55 21.12
CA ARG A 51 3.26 11.73 21.53
C ARG A 51 3.19 10.37 20.83
N ILE A 52 4.09 10.15 19.87
CA ILE A 52 4.19 8.88 19.11
C ILE A 52 5.26 7.92 19.65
N ALA A 53 5.94 8.29 20.74
CA ALA A 53 7.04 7.52 21.32
C ALA A 53 6.66 6.08 21.69
N ASP A 54 5.41 5.89 22.12
CA ASP A 54 4.90 4.62 22.62
C ASP A 54 4.16 3.81 21.54
N TRP A 55 4.13 4.31 20.30
CA TRP A 55 3.46 3.61 19.21
C TRP A 55 4.27 2.40 18.78
N ASN A 56 3.57 1.32 18.46
CA ASN A 56 4.19 0.09 18.01
C ASN A 56 4.46 0.15 16.50
N PHE A 57 5.72 0.36 16.13
CA PHE A 57 6.18 0.37 14.73
C PHE A 57 6.98 -0.88 14.35
N THR A 58 7.09 -1.87 15.23
CA THR A 58 8.05 -2.99 15.03
C THR A 58 7.48 -4.37 15.32
N LYS A 59 6.38 -4.47 16.08
CA LYS A 59 5.75 -5.74 16.43
C LYS A 59 4.44 -5.89 15.67
N PHE A 60 4.54 -6.34 14.42
CA PHE A 60 3.40 -6.70 13.59
C PHE A 60 3.74 -7.91 12.72
N ASN A 61 2.72 -8.63 12.27
CA ASN A 61 2.91 -9.70 11.30
C ASN A 61 3.10 -9.08 9.90
N VAL A 62 4.24 -9.36 9.28
CA VAL A 62 4.62 -8.87 7.95
C VAL A 62 4.00 -9.74 6.85
N GLN A 63 3.67 -10.99 7.17
CA GLN A 63 3.07 -11.95 6.23
C GLN A 63 1.58 -12.08 6.52
N THR A 64 0.81 -11.18 5.93
CA THR A 64 -0.65 -11.19 6.00
C THR A 64 -1.20 -11.17 4.59
N GLU A 65 -1.59 -12.35 4.10
CA GLU A 65 -2.33 -12.50 2.86
C GLU A 65 -3.80 -12.72 3.17
N SER A 66 -4.65 -12.35 2.24
CA SER A 66 -6.09 -12.55 2.34
C SER A 66 -6.61 -13.05 1.01
N ASP A 67 -7.54 -13.99 1.09
CA ASP A 67 -8.09 -14.67 -0.07
C ASP A 67 -8.92 -13.71 -0.92
N ALA A 68 -8.88 -13.93 -2.24
CA ALA A 68 -9.75 -13.21 -3.16
C ALA A 68 -11.21 -13.60 -2.93
N VAL A 69 -12.08 -12.64 -3.16
CA VAL A 69 -13.52 -12.77 -3.01
C VAL A 69 -14.16 -12.59 -4.38
N ASP A 70 -14.98 -13.55 -4.81
CA ASP A 70 -15.60 -13.52 -6.13
C ASP A 70 -16.84 -12.62 -6.16
N GLN A 71 -17.60 -12.56 -5.06
CA GLN A 71 -18.87 -11.84 -4.99
C GLN A 71 -18.94 -10.88 -3.83
N LEU A 72 -19.61 -9.75 -4.05
CA LEU A 72 -19.84 -8.74 -3.01
C LEU A 72 -20.60 -9.28 -1.80
N SER A 73 -21.43 -10.31 -1.99
CA SER A 73 -22.19 -11.00 -0.95
C SER A 73 -21.33 -11.80 0.02
N ASP A 74 -20.11 -12.16 -0.39
CA ASP A 74 -19.19 -12.95 0.41
C ASP A 74 -18.37 -12.07 1.36
N LEU A 75 -18.50 -10.74 1.22
CA LEU A 75 -17.89 -9.78 2.13
C LEU A 75 -18.71 -9.66 3.43
N PRO A 76 -18.06 -9.31 4.55
CA PRO A 76 -18.77 -9.03 5.80
C PRO A 76 -19.89 -8.01 5.62
N GLU A 77 -21.01 -8.21 6.34
CA GLU A 77 -22.22 -7.40 6.20
C GLU A 77 -21.96 -5.92 6.49
N GLU A 78 -21.03 -5.62 7.40
CA GLU A 78 -20.63 -4.25 7.71
C GLU A 78 -20.05 -3.53 6.50
N ILE A 79 -19.32 -4.23 5.63
CA ILE A 79 -18.74 -3.65 4.41
C ILE A 79 -19.80 -3.54 3.32
N SER A 80 -20.70 -4.53 3.22
CA SER A 80 -21.77 -4.50 2.22
C SER A 80 -22.76 -3.35 2.47
N THR A 81 -22.98 -2.95 3.73
CA THR A 81 -23.82 -1.78 4.07
C THR A 81 -23.22 -0.43 3.64
N LEU A 82 -21.90 -0.34 3.50
CA LEU A 82 -21.20 0.86 3.04
C LEU A 82 -21.25 1.02 1.51
N MET A 83 -21.67 -0.01 0.79
CA MET A 83 -21.71 -0.04 -0.67
C MET A 83 -23.13 0.10 -1.20
N GLY A 84 -23.24 0.65 -2.41
CA GLY A 84 -24.52 0.67 -3.14
C GLY A 84 -25.03 -0.74 -3.40
N LYS A 85 -26.35 -0.90 -3.61
CA LYS A 85 -26.96 -2.19 -3.95
C LYS A 85 -27.16 -2.33 -5.46
N GLY A 86 -26.95 -3.52 -6.01
CA GLY A 86 -27.17 -3.81 -7.43
C GLY A 86 -26.28 -2.96 -8.34
N ASP A 87 -26.88 -2.32 -9.35
CA ASP A 87 -26.16 -1.48 -10.33
C ASP A 87 -25.59 -0.18 -9.74
N GLN A 88 -25.86 0.12 -8.46
CA GLN A 88 -25.26 1.24 -7.74
C GLN A 88 -23.96 0.90 -7.02
N VAL A 89 -23.49 -0.35 -7.12
CA VAL A 89 -22.11 -0.68 -6.74
C VAL A 89 -21.21 0.08 -7.69
N GLY A 90 -20.69 1.22 -7.23
CA GLY A 90 -19.75 2.04 -7.98
C GLY A 90 -18.44 1.28 -8.28
N ASN A 91 -17.44 1.99 -8.79
CA ASN A 91 -16.12 1.40 -8.94
C ASN A 91 -15.49 1.27 -7.56
N VAL A 92 -15.08 0.07 -7.17
CA VAL A 92 -14.59 -0.23 -5.82
C VAL A 92 -13.39 -1.15 -5.88
N LEU A 93 -12.40 -0.88 -5.04
CA LEU A 93 -11.22 -1.70 -4.83
C LEU A 93 -11.12 -1.95 -3.34
N ILE A 94 -11.16 -3.22 -2.95
CA ILE A 94 -11.16 -3.64 -1.55
C ILE A 94 -9.84 -4.29 -1.23
N HIS A 95 -9.18 -3.75 -0.20
CA HIS A 95 -7.96 -4.30 0.35
C HIS A 95 -8.21 -4.84 1.76
N VAL A 96 -7.78 -6.08 1.98
CA VAL A 96 -7.71 -6.68 3.31
C VAL A 96 -6.26 -7.04 3.56
N ASN A 97 -5.69 -6.47 4.63
CA ASN A 97 -4.26 -6.55 4.91
C ASN A 97 -3.40 -6.05 3.72
N ASN A 98 -2.60 -6.96 3.12
CA ASN A 98 -1.70 -6.67 2.00
C ASN A 98 -2.24 -7.16 0.64
N SER A 99 -3.46 -7.69 0.61
CA SER A 99 -4.09 -8.27 -0.59
C SER A 99 -5.25 -7.40 -1.07
N ALA A 100 -5.31 -7.17 -2.38
CA ALA A 100 -6.54 -6.72 -3.03
C ALA A 100 -7.45 -7.95 -3.15
N VAL A 101 -8.59 -7.93 -2.47
CA VAL A 101 -9.49 -9.10 -2.38
C VAL A 101 -10.67 -8.98 -3.33
N PHE A 102 -11.02 -7.78 -3.78
CA PHE A 102 -12.13 -7.55 -4.71
C PHE A 102 -11.89 -6.24 -5.47
N ASP A 103 -12.14 -6.26 -6.77
CA ASP A 103 -12.16 -5.07 -7.61
C ASP A 103 -13.39 -5.06 -8.53
N HIS A 104 -13.97 -3.89 -8.73
CA HIS A 104 -15.04 -3.66 -9.67
C HIS A 104 -14.81 -2.31 -10.35
N LEU A 105 -14.84 -2.33 -11.68
CA LEU A 105 -14.79 -1.15 -12.52
C LEU A 105 -15.83 -1.31 -13.63
N SER A 106 -16.70 -0.30 -13.74
CA SER A 106 -17.75 -0.25 -14.77
C SER A 106 -17.17 -0.32 -16.18
N GLN A 107 -17.86 -1.03 -17.06
CA GLN A 107 -17.41 -1.23 -18.45
C GLN A 107 -17.23 0.10 -19.20
N ASN A 108 -18.12 1.06 -18.96
CA ASN A 108 -18.03 2.38 -19.58
C ASN A 108 -16.71 3.11 -19.27
N LEU A 109 -16.16 2.95 -18.05
CA LEU A 109 -14.86 3.53 -17.69
C LEU A 109 -13.69 2.71 -18.24
N LYS A 110 -13.82 1.38 -18.30
CA LYS A 110 -12.85 0.52 -18.99
C LYS A 110 -12.71 0.93 -20.47
N ASP A 111 -13.82 1.18 -21.14
CA ASP A 111 -13.86 1.60 -22.55
C ASP A 111 -13.25 2.99 -22.77
N GLN A 112 -13.27 3.85 -21.74
CA GLN A 112 -12.59 5.15 -21.74
C GLN A 112 -11.10 5.07 -21.41
N GLY A 113 -10.56 3.87 -21.16
CA GLY A 113 -9.15 3.66 -20.82
C GLY A 113 -8.80 3.98 -19.36
N VAL A 114 -9.79 4.02 -18.46
CA VAL A 114 -9.53 4.22 -17.02
C VAL A 114 -8.87 2.97 -16.45
N ILE A 115 -7.71 3.17 -15.82
CA ILE A 115 -6.99 2.14 -15.08
C ILE A 115 -7.37 2.26 -13.61
N TYR A 116 -8.04 1.24 -13.07
CA TYR A 116 -8.42 1.14 -11.67
C TYR A 116 -8.01 -0.22 -11.14
N THR A 117 -6.88 -0.28 -10.45
CA THR A 117 -6.25 -1.53 -10.00
C THR A 117 -5.38 -1.28 -8.77
N ASP A 118 -4.96 -2.35 -8.10
CA ASP A 118 -4.10 -2.28 -6.92
C ASP A 118 -2.67 -1.85 -7.25
N LEU A 119 -1.92 -1.43 -6.23
CA LEU A 119 -0.57 -0.92 -6.42
C LEU A 119 0.41 -1.96 -6.97
N ALA A 120 0.31 -3.23 -6.56
CA ALA A 120 1.23 -4.25 -7.03
C ALA A 120 1.00 -4.55 -8.53
N THR A 121 -0.27 -4.65 -8.94
CA THR A 121 -0.64 -4.79 -10.36
C THR A 121 -0.26 -3.54 -11.16
N ALA A 122 -0.56 -2.34 -10.65
CA ALA A 122 -0.20 -1.08 -11.31
C ALA A 122 1.31 -0.96 -11.56
N VAL A 123 2.13 -1.29 -10.57
CA VAL A 123 3.59 -1.23 -10.69
C VAL A 123 4.12 -2.26 -11.69
N ARG A 124 3.50 -3.44 -11.79
CA ARG A 124 3.91 -4.50 -12.71
C ARG A 124 3.47 -4.24 -14.15
N GLU A 125 2.23 -3.84 -14.35
CA GLU A 125 1.58 -3.75 -15.67
C GLU A 125 1.59 -2.33 -16.25
N HIS A 126 1.69 -1.32 -15.38
CA HIS A 126 1.70 0.10 -15.74
C HIS A 126 2.92 0.84 -15.16
N SER A 127 4.07 0.15 -15.12
CA SER A 127 5.33 0.58 -14.48
C SER A 127 5.72 2.03 -14.81
N ASP A 128 5.69 2.45 -16.07
CA ASP A 128 6.14 3.79 -16.49
C ASP A 128 5.29 4.91 -15.85
N CYS A 129 3.97 4.71 -15.84
CA CYS A 129 3.02 5.63 -15.22
C CYS A 129 3.19 5.64 -13.69
N SER A 130 3.23 4.45 -13.08
CA SER A 130 3.42 4.29 -11.64
C SER A 130 4.72 4.89 -11.15
N GLN A 131 5.84 4.67 -11.86
CA GLN A 131 7.14 5.24 -11.53
C GLN A 131 7.10 6.76 -11.58
N THR A 132 6.50 7.34 -12.64
CA THR A 132 6.35 8.80 -12.78
C THR A 132 5.53 9.39 -11.64
N ILE A 133 4.49 8.69 -11.16
CA ILE A 133 3.65 9.18 -10.06
C ILE A 133 4.37 9.04 -8.71
N ILE A 134 4.97 7.88 -8.42
CA ILE A 134 5.65 7.59 -7.14
C ILE A 134 6.90 8.45 -6.97
N SER A 135 7.60 8.77 -8.06
CA SER A 135 8.80 9.62 -8.01
C SER A 135 8.49 11.10 -7.80
N ARG A 136 7.22 11.54 -7.94
CA ARG A 136 6.83 12.91 -7.59
C ARG A 136 6.87 13.05 -6.09
N GLN A 137 7.79 13.86 -5.58
CA GLN A 137 7.80 14.20 -4.17
C GLN A 137 6.50 14.92 -3.81
N PRO A 138 5.83 14.55 -2.70
CA PRO A 138 4.79 15.39 -2.16
C PRO A 138 5.39 16.78 -1.86
N PRO A 139 4.64 17.88 -2.05
CA PRO A 139 5.14 19.20 -1.72
C PRO A 139 5.63 19.18 -0.28
N LEU A 140 6.89 19.59 -0.06
CA LEU A 140 7.44 19.72 1.27
C LEU A 140 6.53 20.69 2.04
N ILE A 141 5.76 20.16 2.98
CA ILE A 141 5.01 20.99 3.92
C ILE A 141 6.09 21.62 4.78
N ASN A 142 6.43 22.87 4.47
CA ASN A 142 7.43 23.64 5.17
C ASN A 142 6.89 23.92 6.58
N THR A 143 7.26 23.08 7.53
CA THR A 143 6.99 23.31 8.95
C THR A 143 8.02 24.31 9.44
N ASN A 144 7.67 25.59 9.44
CA ASN A 144 8.34 26.62 10.22
C ASN A 144 8.11 26.39 11.72
#